data_AF-A0A7C1WPT4-F1
#
_entry.id   AF-A0A7C1WPT4-F1
#
_cell.length_a   1.000
_cell.length_b   1.000
_cell.length_c   1.000
_cell.angle_alpha   90.00
_cell.angle_beta   90.00
_cell.angle_gamma   90.00
#
_symmetry.space_group_name_H-M   'P 1'
#
loop_
_entity.id
_entity.type
_entity.pdbx_description
1 polymer ?
#
loop_
_entity_poly.entity_id
_entity_poly.type
_entity_poly.pdbx_seq_one_letter_code
_entity_poly.pdbx_strand_id
1 'polypeptide(L)'
;MSRRRSFTPAFKAQVMLEVLAGAKSPAQACREHGIRGSLLSRWRQEFLSHAPQAFDHGRADSQSEERIAELERLLGRLTMELAIA
;
A
#
# COMPACT_ATOMS: atom_id res chain seq x y z
N MET A 1 -20.10 -14.62 -9.01
CA MET A 1 -18.75 -14.31 -8.48
C MET A 1 -18.92 -13.64 -7.12
N SER A 2 -18.53 -14.29 -6.01
CA SER A 2 -18.72 -13.65 -4.69
C SER A 2 -17.76 -12.46 -4.56
N ARG A 3 -18.31 -11.32 -4.14
CA ARG A 3 -17.55 -10.07 -3.97
C ARG A 3 -16.64 -10.28 -2.76
N ARG A 4 -15.34 -10.48 -3.00
CA ARG A 4 -14.37 -10.62 -1.90
C ARG A 4 -14.38 -9.35 -1.08
N ARG A 5 -14.56 -9.49 0.23
CA ARG A 5 -14.47 -8.38 1.18
C ARG A 5 -13.08 -7.75 1.05
N SER A 6 -13.01 -6.48 0.68
CA SER A 6 -11.78 -5.69 0.63
C SER A 6 -11.60 -4.94 1.95
N PHE A 7 -10.35 -4.70 2.31
CA PHE A 7 -9.98 -3.95 3.50
C PHE A 7 -9.05 -2.81 3.08
N THR A 8 -9.29 -1.62 3.61
CA THR A 8 -8.47 -0.45 3.31
C THR A 8 -7.07 -0.61 3.90
N PRO A 9 -6.02 -0.01 3.30
CA PRO A 9 -4.68 -0.04 3.85
C PRO A 9 -4.62 0.46 5.31
N ALA A 10 -5.31 1.55 5.61
CA ALA A 10 -5.39 2.11 6.95
C ALA A 10 -5.97 1.11 7.98
N PHE A 11 -7.05 0.41 7.61
CA PHE A 11 -7.64 -0.59 8.48
C PHE A 11 -6.70 -1.76 8.74
N LYS A 12 -6.02 -2.27 7.69
CA LYS A 12 -5.03 -3.34 7.85
C LYS A 12 -3.90 -2.94 8.80
N ALA A 13 -3.39 -1.71 8.64
CA ALA A 13 -2.33 -1.17 9.49
C ALA A 13 -2.79 -1.05 10.95
N GLN A 14 -3.99 -0.51 11.20
CA GLN A 14 -4.53 -0.42 12.56
C GLN A 14 -4.61 -1.79 13.24
N VAL A 15 -5.23 -2.78 12.60
CA VAL A 15 -5.36 -4.13 13.16
C VAL A 15 -3.98 -4.74 13.41
N MET A 16 -3.02 -4.53 12.51
CA MET A 16 -1.67 -5.04 12.71
C MET A 16 -0.94 -4.38 13.87
N LEU A 17 -1.08 -3.06 14.05
CA LEU A 17 -0.49 -2.34 15.18
C LEU A 17 -1.09 -2.80 16.51
N GLU A 18 -2.40 -2.99 16.60
CA GLU A 18 -3.06 -3.53 17.80
C GLU A 18 -2.52 -4.93 18.18
N VAL A 19 -2.27 -5.77 17.17
CA VAL A 19 -1.73 -7.12 17.38
C VAL A 19 -0.23 -7.10 17.74
N LEU A 20 0.57 -6.27 17.07
CA LEU A 20 2.02 -6.20 17.29
C LEU A 20 2.37 -5.49 18.60
N ALA A 21 1.59 -4.48 19.00
CA ALA A 21 1.71 -3.81 20.30
C ALA A 21 1.19 -4.67 21.46
N GLY A 22 0.60 -5.84 21.20
CA GLY A 22 0.06 -6.74 22.22
C GLY A 22 -1.27 -6.29 22.82
N ALA A 23 -1.88 -5.22 22.31
CA ALA A 23 -3.19 -4.75 22.76
C ALA A 23 -4.30 -5.77 22.50
N LYS A 24 -4.17 -6.56 21.43
CA LYS A 24 -5.05 -7.69 21.11
C LYS A 24 -4.25 -8.92 20.71
N SER A 25 -4.70 -10.09 21.16
CA SER A 25 -4.19 -11.36 20.61
C SER A 25 -4.66 -11.52 19.14
N PRO A 26 -3.91 -12.25 18.29
CA PRO A 26 -4.34 -12.53 16.92
C PRO A 26 -5.74 -13.14 16.83
N ALA A 27 -6.10 -13.99 17.79
CA ALA A 27 -7.41 -14.64 17.85
C ALA A 27 -8.54 -13.66 18.21
N GLN A 28 -8.30 -12.70 19.11
CA GLN A 28 -9.26 -11.64 19.42
C GLN A 28 -9.48 -10.73 18.20
N ALA A 29 -8.42 -10.24 17.56
CA ALA A 29 -8.50 -9.40 16.37
C ALA A 29 -9.26 -10.09 15.21
N CYS A 30 -9.01 -11.40 15.01
CA CYS A 30 -9.75 -12.19 14.01
C CYS A 30 -11.25 -12.24 14.30
N ARG A 31 -11.64 -12.48 15.55
CA ARG A 31 -13.06 -12.56 15.95
C ARG A 31 -13.76 -11.21 15.84
N GLU A 32 -13.15 -10.15 16.37
CA GLU A 32 -13.73 -8.81 16.44
C GLU A 32 -14.00 -8.22 15.05
N HIS A 33 -13.08 -8.42 14.11
CA HIS A 33 -13.19 -7.86 12.77
C HIS A 33 -13.73 -8.84 11.71
N GLY A 34 -14.01 -10.09 12.11
CA GLY A 34 -14.43 -11.16 11.20
C GLY A 34 -13.38 -11.49 10.15
N ILE A 35 -12.11 -11.51 10.56
CA ILE A 35 -10.94 -11.78 9.71
C ILE A 35 -10.52 -13.24 9.93
N ARG A 36 -10.17 -13.93 8.84
CA ARG A 36 -9.62 -15.29 8.93
C ARG A 36 -8.17 -15.23 9.41
N GLY A 37 -7.76 -16.16 10.27
CA GLY A 37 -6.39 -16.21 10.80
C GLY A 37 -5.31 -16.22 9.71
N SER A 38 -5.53 -16.93 8.60
CA SER A 38 -4.61 -16.94 7.46
C SER A 38 -4.45 -15.57 6.79
N LEU A 39 -5.53 -14.76 6.75
CA LEU A 39 -5.48 -13.41 6.20
C LEU A 39 -4.69 -12.47 7.12
N LEU A 40 -4.87 -12.60 8.44
CA LEU A 40 -4.11 -11.83 9.43
C LEU A 40 -2.61 -12.18 9.38
N SER A 41 -2.26 -13.47 9.27
CA SER A 41 -0.86 -13.90 9.11
C SER A 41 -0.21 -13.32 7.86
N ARG A 42 -0.96 -13.29 6.75
CA ARG A 42 -0.51 -12.65 5.50
C ARG A 42 -0.27 -11.15 5.70
N TRP A 43 -1.18 -10.45 6.35
CA TRP A 43 -1.00 -9.02 6.63
C TRP A 43 0.19 -8.75 7.53
N ARG A 44 0.48 -9.63 8.50
CA ARG A 44 1.69 -9.52 9.32
C ARG A 44 2.95 -9.56 8.46
N GLN A 45 3.01 -10.50 7.50
CA GLN A 45 4.16 -10.62 6.61
C GLN A 45 4.30 -9.39 5.70
N GLU A 46 3.19 -8.94 5.08
CA GLU A 46 3.16 -7.73 4.25
C GLU A 46 3.57 -6.49 5.06
N PHE A 47 3.04 -6.33 6.28
CA PHE A 47 3.34 -5.19 7.14
C PHE A 47 4.83 -5.15 7.50
N LEU A 48 5.43 -6.28 7.88
CA LEU A 48 6.84 -6.34 8.24
C LEU A 48 7.77 -6.14 7.03
N SER A 49 7.39 -6.59 5.83
CA SER A 49 8.19 -6.36 4.61
C SER A 49 8.16 -4.92 4.15
N HIS A 50 7.02 -4.24 4.33
CA HIS A 50 6.83 -2.84 3.90
C HIS A 50 7.17 -1.81 5.00
N ALA A 51 7.22 -2.21 6.27
CA ALA A 51 7.54 -1.30 7.38
C ALA A 51 8.86 -0.53 7.19
N PRO A 52 9.97 -1.12 6.69
CA PRO A 52 11.20 -0.37 6.45
C PRO A 52 11.03 0.80 5.48
N GLN A 53 10.14 0.66 4.49
CA GLN A 53 9.90 1.68 3.46
C GLN A 53 9.22 2.93 4.04
N ALA A 54 8.45 2.79 5.12
CA ALA A 54 7.89 3.93 5.84
C ALA A 54 8.97 4.83 6.47
N PHE A 55 10.20 4.33 6.60
CA PHE A 55 11.36 5.08 7.08
C PHE A 55 12.31 5.50 5.95
N ASP A 56 12.01 5.21 4.68
CA ASP A 56 12.78 5.66 3.53
C ASP A 56 12.14 6.92 2.94
N HIS A 57 12.44 8.07 3.56
CA HIS A 57 11.76 9.35 3.32
C HIS A 57 12.28 10.08 2.06
N GLY A 58 13.20 9.48 1.28
CA GLY A 58 13.96 10.23 0.27
C GLY A 58 14.17 9.54 -1.08
N ARG A 59 14.06 8.21 -1.18
CA ARG A 59 14.40 7.50 -2.44
C ARG A 59 13.20 7.16 -3.32
N ALA A 60 12.02 6.93 -2.74
CA ALA A 60 10.84 6.52 -3.49
C ALA A 60 10.11 7.68 -4.18
N ASP A 61 9.97 8.83 -3.50
CA ASP A 61 9.34 10.02 -4.08
C ASP A 61 10.21 10.62 -5.19
N SER A 62 11.51 10.78 -4.97
CA SER A 62 12.42 11.37 -5.96
C SER A 62 12.46 10.59 -7.29
N GLN A 63 12.56 9.26 -7.25
CA GLN A 63 12.57 8.44 -8.47
C GLN A 63 11.20 8.48 -9.19
N SER A 64 10.11 8.52 -8.44
CA SER A 64 8.75 8.58 -9.00
C SER A 64 8.49 9.94 -9.63
N GLU A 65 8.87 11.03 -8.96
CA GLU A 65 8.79 12.40 -9.45
C GLU A 65 9.65 12.62 -10.70
N GLU A 66 10.89 12.11 -10.72
CA GLU A 66 11.76 12.16 -11.89
C GLU A 66 11.12 11.47 -13.10
N ARG A 67 10.53 10.29 -12.88
CA ARG A 67 9.87 9.53 -13.95
C ARG A 67 8.60 10.22 -14.44
N ILE A 68 7.83 10.83 -13.53
CA ILE A 68 6.65 11.63 -13.88
C ILE A 68 7.08 12.83 -14.75
N ALA A 69 8.11 13.57 -14.34
CA ALA A 69 8.61 14.72 -15.09
C ALA A 69 9.16 14.31 -16.48
N GLU A 70 9.78 13.14 -16.61
CA GLU A 70 10.19 12.59 -17.91
C GLU A 70 8.98 12.30 -18.81
N LEU A 71 7.96 11.63 -18.26
CA LEU A 71 6.73 11.30 -18.99
C LEU A 71 5.94 12.55 -19.40
N GLU A 72 5.86 13.56 -18.54
CA GLU A 72 5.23 14.84 -18.84
C GLU A 72 5.93 15.57 -19.99
N ARG A 73 7.27 15.57 -20.02
CA ARG A 73 8.05 16.14 -21.14
C ARG A 73 7.82 15.39 -22.45
N LEU A 74 7.75 14.06 -22.42
CA LEU A 74 7.46 13.25 -23.60
C LEU A 74 6.05 13.49 -24.11
N LEU A 75 5.07 13.55 -23.21
CA LEU A 75 3.69 13.91 -23.55
C LEU A 75 3.62 15.27 -24.25
N GLY A 76 4.27 16.30 -23.70
CA GLY A 76 4.31 17.64 -24.31
C GLY A 76 4.95 17.65 -25.71
N ARG A 77 5.97 16.83 -25.94
CA ARG A 77 6.60 16.70 -27.26
C ARG A 77 5.67 16.04 -28.27
N LEU A 78 5.06 14.92 -27.89
CA LEU A 78 4.14 14.17 -28.75
C LEU A 78 2.89 14.98 -29.09
N THR A 79 2.35 15.76 -28.15
CA THR A 79 1.20 16.64 -28.41
C THR A 79 1.56 17.77 -29.37
N MET A 80 2.77 18.33 -29.28
CA MET A 80 3.25 19.34 -30.23
C MET A 80 3.45 18.74 -31.63
N GLU A 81 4.04 17.55 -31.74
CA GLU A 81 4.21 16.83 -33.01
C GLU A 81 2.85 16.55 -33.68
N LEU A 82 1.85 16.14 -32.91
CA LEU A 82 0.49 15.92 -33.42
C LEU A 82 -0.26 17.21 -33.78
N ALA A 83 0.06 18.35 -33.14
CA ALA A 83 -0.58 19.63 -33.44
C ALA A 83 -0.05 20.29 -34.72
N ILE A 84 1.13 19.85 -35.19
CA ILE A 84 1.79 20.35 -36.42
C ILE A 84 1.44 19.46 -37.63
N ALA A 85 0.93 18.25 -37.39
CA ALA A 85 0.45 17.31 -38.41
C ALA A 85 -1.02 17.57 -38.79
#